data_AF-A0A2P5GUV3-F1
#
_entry.id   AF-A0A2P5GUV3-F1
#
_cell.length_a   1.000
_cell.length_b   1.000
_cell.length_c   1.000
_cell.angle_alpha   90.00
_cell.angle_beta   90.00
_cell.angle_gamma   90.00
#
_symmetry.space_group_name_H-M   'P 1'
#
loop_
_entity.id
_entity.type
_entity.pdbx_description
1 polymer ?
#
loop_
_entity_poly.entity_id
_entity_poly.type
_entity_poly.pdbx_seq_one_letter_code
_entity_poly.pdbx_strand_id
1 'polypeptide(L)'
;MKDYIFSFKENKEYALIEYNKIDKIDYYYEGVIIDANFPEEILYLINECNEIIKNMAISLLDEVELNLYSHDIGLKENGSRIFDVEIDGNNISFFTKYPSSDGYLDRYPES
;
A
#
# COMPACT_ATOMS: atom_id res chain seq x y z
N MET A 1 1.57 -15.68 5.44
CA MET A 1 0.17 -15.36 5.81
C MET A 1 -0.63 -15.13 4.54
N LYS A 2 -1.95 -15.30 4.54
CA LYS A 2 -2.80 -15.11 3.35
C LYS A 2 -3.96 -14.18 3.70
N ASP A 3 -4.22 -13.17 2.88
CA ASP A 3 -5.24 -12.14 3.13
C ASP A 3 -5.64 -11.46 1.82
N TYR A 4 -6.71 -10.66 1.86
CA TYR A 4 -7.14 -9.83 0.75
C TYR A 4 -6.64 -8.39 0.93
N ILE A 5 -6.10 -7.83 -0.16
CA ILE A 5 -6.04 -6.38 -0.33
C ILE A 5 -7.47 -5.90 -0.58
N PHE A 6 -7.90 -4.94 0.23
CA PHE A 6 -9.30 -4.57 0.37
C PHE A 6 -9.44 -3.06 0.52
N SER A 7 -10.41 -2.46 -0.17
CA SER A 7 -10.82 -1.08 0.10
C SER A 7 -11.92 -1.08 1.16
N PHE A 8 -11.65 -0.45 2.30
CA PHE A 8 -12.65 -0.23 3.34
C PHE A 8 -13.70 0.81 2.94
N LYS A 9 -13.34 1.75 2.06
CA LYS A 9 -14.26 2.76 1.51
C LYS A 9 -15.31 2.14 0.59
N GLU A 10 -14.87 1.27 -0.33
CA GLU A 10 -15.75 0.63 -1.31
C GLU A 10 -16.32 -0.71 -0.83
N ASN A 11 -15.81 -1.22 0.30
CA ASN A 11 -16.11 -2.55 0.82
C ASN A 11 -15.87 -3.64 -0.25
N LYS A 12 -14.71 -3.58 -0.92
CA LYS A 12 -14.38 -4.39 -2.10
C LYS A 12 -12.97 -4.99 -2.02
N GLU A 13 -12.85 -6.25 -2.43
CA GLU A 13 -11.58 -6.97 -2.57
C GLU A 13 -10.90 -6.60 -3.90
N TYR A 14 -9.62 -6.26 -3.84
CA TYR A 14 -8.79 -5.90 -4.98
C TYR A 14 -7.80 -7.00 -5.34
N ALA A 15 -7.28 -7.76 -4.38
CA ALA A 15 -6.40 -8.89 -4.67
C ALA A 15 -6.35 -9.88 -3.52
N LEU A 16 -6.03 -11.13 -3.82
CA LEU A 16 -5.65 -12.14 -2.84
C LEU A 16 -4.12 -12.24 -2.82
N ILE A 17 -3.52 -12.11 -1.65
CA ILE A 17 -2.05 -12.14 -1.48
C ILE A 17 -1.61 -13.20 -0.49
N GLU A 18 -0.40 -13.72 -0.68
CA GLU A 18 0.35 -14.45 0.32
C GLU A 18 1.62 -13.66 0.67
N TYR A 19 1.81 -13.31 1.94
CA TYR A 19 2.84 -12.37 2.38
C TYR A 19 3.43 -12.75 3.73
N ASN A 20 4.65 -12.27 4.00
CA ASN A 20 5.36 -12.49 5.24
C ASN A 20 6.01 -11.20 5.73
N LYS A 21 6.13 -11.07 7.05
CA LYS A 21 6.85 -9.96 7.65
C LYS A 21 8.33 -10.09 7.33
N ILE A 22 8.99 -8.97 7.02
CA ILE A 22 10.44 -8.90 6.91
C ILE A 22 11.02 -8.44 8.24
N ASP A 23 11.66 -9.35 8.97
CA ASP A 23 12.13 -9.10 10.35
C ASP A 23 13.14 -7.95 10.51
N LYS A 24 13.74 -7.48 9.41
CA LYS A 24 14.74 -6.40 9.42
C LYS A 24 14.13 -5.01 9.41
N ILE A 25 12.86 -4.87 9.02
CA ILE A 25 12.19 -3.59 8.81
C ILE A 25 10.85 -3.63 9.51
N ASP A 26 10.63 -2.71 10.45
CA ASP A 26 9.40 -2.68 11.22
C ASP A 26 8.19 -2.41 10.30
N TYR A 27 7.11 -3.16 10.57
CA TYR A 27 5.84 -3.08 9.85
C TYR A 27 5.91 -3.35 8.34
N TYR A 28 7.03 -3.81 7.82
CA TYR A 28 7.21 -4.09 6.40
C TYR A 28 6.94 -5.56 6.09
N TYR A 29 6.29 -5.77 4.94
CA TYR A 29 5.90 -7.07 4.45
C TYR A 29 6.19 -7.18 2.96
N GLU A 30 6.58 -8.39 2.55
CA GLU A 30 6.71 -8.77 1.16
C GLU A 30 5.87 -10.02 0.89
N GLY A 31 5.39 -10.15 -0.33
CA GLY A 31 4.53 -11.24 -0.72
C GLY A 31 4.35 -11.38 -2.22
N VAL A 32 3.42 -12.26 -2.57
CA VAL A 32 3.00 -12.55 -3.93
C VAL A 32 1.49 -12.39 -4.07
N ILE A 33 1.08 -11.82 -5.20
CA ILE A 33 -0.30 -11.74 -5.62
C ILE A 33 -0.70 -13.09 -6.21
N ILE A 34 -1.72 -13.71 -5.62
CA ILE A 34 -2.29 -14.99 -6.04
C ILE A 34 -3.40 -14.76 -7.06
N ASP A 35 -4.23 -13.75 -6.84
CA ASP A 35 -5.31 -13.34 -7.73
C ASP A 35 -5.45 -11.81 -7.70
N ALA A 36 -5.57 -11.18 -8.86
CA ALA A 36 -5.52 -9.73 -9.02
C ALA A 36 -6.78 -9.21 -9.71
N ASN A 37 -7.44 -8.28 -9.05
CA ASN A 37 -8.65 -7.58 -9.52
C ASN A 37 -8.61 -6.11 -9.12
N PHE A 38 -7.41 -5.52 -9.08
CA PHE A 38 -7.22 -4.12 -8.74
C PHE A 38 -7.94 -3.24 -9.78
N PRO A 39 -8.65 -2.19 -9.35
CA PRO A 39 -9.10 -1.15 -10.28
C PRO A 39 -7.90 -0.50 -10.98
N GLU A 40 -8.04 -0.14 -12.26
CA GLU A 40 -6.96 0.48 -13.05
C GLU A 40 -6.46 1.78 -12.39
N GLU A 41 -7.36 2.57 -11.81
CA GLU A 41 -7.03 3.80 -11.08
C GLU A 41 -6.10 3.54 -9.88
N ILE A 42 -6.33 2.45 -9.13
CA ILE A 42 -5.49 2.10 -7.98
C ILE A 42 -4.09 1.68 -8.44
N LEU A 43 -4.01 0.88 -9.52
CA LEU A 43 -2.72 0.50 -10.10
C LEU A 43 -1.97 1.72 -10.63
N TYR A 44 -2.67 2.67 -11.25
CA TYR A 44 -2.10 3.92 -11.71
C TYR A 44 -1.49 4.72 -10.55
N LEU A 45 -2.26 4.95 -9.48
CA LEU A 45 -1.81 5.71 -8.31
C LEU A 45 -0.61 5.04 -7.60
N ILE A 46 -0.65 3.72 -7.43
CA ILE A 46 0.48 2.94 -6.88
C ILE A 46 1.75 3.14 -7.72
N ASN A 47 1.64 3.00 -9.04
CA ASN A 47 2.79 3.16 -9.93
C ASN A 47 3.31 4.60 -9.95
N GLU A 48 2.42 5.58 -9.89
CA GLU A 48 2.77 7.00 -9.86
C GLU A 48 3.52 7.36 -8.57
N CYS A 49 3.06 6.91 -7.39
CA CYS A 49 3.80 7.07 -6.14
C CYS A 49 5.22 6.48 -6.25
N ASN A 50 5.34 5.25 -6.73
CA ASN A 50 6.63 4.55 -6.83
C ASN A 50 7.60 5.26 -7.78
N GLU A 51 7.13 5.75 -8.92
CA GLU A 51 7.96 6.51 -9.86
C GLU A 51 8.37 7.89 -9.30
N ILE A 52 7.50 8.57 -8.56
CA ILE A 52 7.86 9.84 -7.89
C ILE A 52 8.97 9.61 -6.86
N ILE A 53 8.82 8.59 -6.01
CA ILE A 53 9.80 8.23 -4.98
C ILE A 53 11.15 7.88 -5.64
N LYS A 54 11.13 7.04 -6.68
CA LYS A 54 12.32 6.61 -7.41
C LYS A 54 13.05 7.77 -8.10
N ASN A 55 12.31 8.76 -8.60
CA ASN A 55 12.87 9.96 -9.21
C ASN A 55 13.24 11.04 -8.18
N MET A 56 13.07 10.77 -6.88
CA MET A 56 13.29 11.71 -5.78
C MET A 56 12.51 13.04 -5.95
N ALA A 57 11.37 12.98 -6.63
CA ALA A 57 10.53 14.13 -6.94
C ALA A 57 9.47 14.38 -5.85
N ILE A 58 9.88 14.29 -4.58
CA ILE A 58 8.99 14.23 -3.40
C ILE A 58 7.98 15.38 -3.32
N SER A 59 8.29 16.55 -3.88
CA SER A 59 7.34 17.68 -3.96
C SER A 59 6.05 17.38 -4.74
N LEU A 60 6.00 16.28 -5.49
CA LEU A 60 4.83 15.82 -6.25
C LEU A 60 4.06 14.70 -5.54
N LEU A 61 4.59 14.17 -4.44
CA LEU A 61 4.10 12.94 -3.82
C LEU A 61 2.79 13.17 -3.05
N ASP A 62 2.68 14.30 -2.34
CA ASP A 62 1.59 14.59 -1.41
C ASP A 62 0.19 14.43 -2.03
N GLU A 63 -0.02 14.90 -3.26
CA GLU A 63 -1.32 14.83 -3.94
C GLU A 63 -1.68 13.39 -4.35
N VAL A 64 -0.71 12.64 -4.86
CA VAL A 64 -0.91 11.28 -5.34
C VAL A 64 -1.14 10.34 -4.16
N GLU A 65 -0.37 10.49 -3.09
CA GLU A 65 -0.57 9.75 -1.84
C GLU A 65 -1.92 10.04 -1.21
N LEU A 66 -2.32 11.33 -1.14
CA LEU A 66 -3.63 11.70 -0.61
C LEU A 66 -4.75 11.02 -1.41
N ASN A 67 -4.65 11.01 -2.74
CA ASN A 67 -5.62 10.34 -3.60
C ASN A 67 -5.65 8.83 -3.35
N LEU A 68 -4.50 8.16 -3.33
CA LEU A 68 -4.39 6.72 -3.08
C LEU A 68 -4.96 6.33 -1.71
N TYR A 69 -4.55 7.02 -0.65
CA TYR A 69 -4.98 6.73 0.72
C TYR A 69 -6.43 7.13 0.97
N SER A 70 -7.04 7.99 0.13
CA SER A 70 -8.49 8.25 0.16
C SER A 70 -9.33 7.03 -0.21
N HIS A 71 -8.75 5.97 -0.80
CA HIS A 71 -9.44 4.70 -1.07
C HIS A 71 -9.48 3.76 0.15
N ASP A 72 -8.82 4.14 1.25
CA ASP A 72 -8.76 3.38 2.51
C ASP A 72 -8.42 1.90 2.27
N ILE A 73 -7.29 1.65 1.60
CA ILE A 73 -6.83 0.30 1.23
C ILE A 73 -6.10 -0.34 2.41
N GLY A 74 -6.37 -1.62 2.64
CA GLY A 74 -5.70 -2.40 3.65
C GLY A 74 -5.90 -3.91 3.54
N LEU A 75 -5.55 -4.60 4.62
CA LEU A 75 -5.69 -6.03 4.81
C LEU A 75 -7.05 -6.35 5.45
N LYS A 76 -7.82 -7.23 4.80
CA LYS A 76 -9.20 -7.50 5.21
C LYS A 76 -9.30 -8.15 6.59
N GLU A 77 -8.52 -9.20 6.86
CA GLU A 77 -8.71 -10.03 8.06
C GLU A 77 -8.30 -9.31 9.35
N ASN A 78 -7.20 -8.54 9.32
CA ASN A 78 -6.70 -7.84 10.51
C ASN A 78 -7.06 -6.34 10.55
N GLY A 79 -7.68 -5.80 9.50
CA GLY A 79 -8.14 -4.41 9.43
C GLY A 79 -7.03 -3.36 9.32
N SER A 80 -5.78 -3.77 9.09
CA SER A 80 -4.64 -2.85 8.97
C SER A 80 -4.67 -2.16 7.62
N ARG A 81 -4.45 -0.84 7.60
CA ARG A 81 -4.18 -0.10 6.37
C ARG A 81 -2.81 -0.46 5.82
N ILE A 82 -2.63 -0.30 4.52
CA ILE A 82 -1.34 -0.48 3.87
C ILE A 82 -0.85 0.83 3.27
N PHE A 83 0.47 1.01 3.29
CA PHE A 83 1.18 2.20 2.84
C PHE A 83 2.38 1.79 2.00
N ASP A 84 2.88 2.72 1.18
CA ASP A 84 4.03 2.54 0.28
C ASP A 84 3.97 1.21 -0.45
N VAL A 85 2.84 0.99 -1.15
CA VAL A 85 2.61 -0.26 -1.86
C VAL A 85 3.47 -0.27 -3.12
N GLU A 86 4.24 -1.34 -3.31
CA GLU A 86 4.99 -1.60 -4.53
C GLU A 86 4.51 -2.90 -5.17
N ILE A 87 4.27 -2.87 -6.48
CA ILE A 87 3.87 -4.06 -7.25
C ILE A 87 4.84 -4.20 -8.45
N ASP A 88 5.57 -5.32 -8.49
CA ASP A 88 6.43 -5.69 -9.62
C ASP A 88 6.06 -7.09 -10.12
N GLY A 89 5.36 -7.13 -11.25
CA GLY A 89 4.73 -8.35 -11.76
C GLY A 89 3.74 -8.92 -10.76
N ASN A 90 4.06 -10.08 -10.18
CA ASN A 90 3.24 -10.71 -9.13
C ASN A 90 3.78 -10.45 -7.72
N ASN A 91 4.91 -9.77 -7.56
CA ASN A 91 5.44 -9.44 -6.24
C ASN A 91 4.73 -8.20 -5.72
N ILE A 92 4.49 -8.18 -4.41
CA ILE A 92 3.93 -7.03 -3.71
C ILE A 92 4.71 -6.77 -2.43
N SER A 93 4.98 -5.51 -2.14
CA SER A 93 5.48 -5.08 -0.84
C SER A 93 4.69 -3.90 -0.30
N PHE A 94 4.64 -3.76 1.02
CA PHE A 94 3.90 -2.69 1.69
C PHE A 94 4.28 -2.59 3.16
N PHE A 95 3.93 -1.45 3.76
CA PHE A 95 3.93 -1.27 5.21
C PHE A 95 2.53 -1.32 5.79
N THR A 96 2.38 -1.83 7.02
CA THR A 96 1.11 -1.74 7.78
C THR A 96 1.02 -0.50 8.68
N LYS A 97 2.02 0.39 8.59
CA LYS A 97 2.09 1.71 9.24
C LYS A 97 2.74 2.68 8.27
N TYR A 98 2.27 3.91 8.22
CA TYR A 98 2.85 4.92 7.34
C TYR A 98 4.23 5.34 7.85
N PRO A 99 5.33 5.14 7.10
CA PRO A 99 6.65 5.58 7.52
C PRO A 99 6.78 7.10 7.40
N SER A 100 7.35 7.73 8.42
CA SER A 100 7.59 9.18 8.46
C SER A 100 8.98 9.49 9.03
N SER A 101 9.39 10.76 8.98
CA SER A 101 10.66 11.20 9.60
C SER A 101 10.71 10.95 11.11
N ASP A 102 9.55 10.87 11.76
CA ASP A 102 9.42 10.69 13.21
C ASP A 102 9.04 9.25 13.61
N GLY A 103 9.11 8.29 12.68
CA GLY A 103 8.85 6.88 12.92
C GLY A 103 7.69 6.35 12.07
N TYR A 104 6.65 5.82 12.72
CA TYR A 104 5.53 5.15 12.03
C TYR A 104 4.19 5.66 12.55
N LEU A 105 3.28 5.98 11.63
CA LEU A 105 1.93 6.45 11.93
C LEU A 105 0.89 5.37 11.60
N ASP A 106 -0.20 5.35 12.38
CA ASP A 106 -1.33 4.43 12.13
C ASP A 106 -2.15 4.81 10.89
N ARG A 107 -2.03 6.06 10.46
CA ARG A 107 -2.77 6.66 9.35
C ARG A 107 -1.87 7.65 8.62
N TYR A 108 -2.20 7.90 7.36
CA TYR A 108 -1.63 9.00 6.61
C TYR A 108 -1.94 10.32 7.35
N PRO A 109 -0.95 11.21 7.54
CA PRO A 109 -1.18 12.48 8.21
C PRO A 109 -2.08 13.36 7.33
N GLU A 110 -3.30 13.61 7.80
CA GLU A 110 -4.13 14.68 7.23
C GLU A 110 -3.48 16.01 7.61
N SER A 111 -2.94 16.71 6.61
CA SER A 111 -2.31 18.03 6.74
C SER A 111 -3.30 19.12 7.14
#